data_AF-A0A523W3K1-F1
#
_entry.id   AF-A0A523W3K1-F1
#
_cell.length_a   1.000
_cell.length_b   1.000
_cell.length_c   1.000
_cell.angle_alpha   90.00
_cell.angle_beta   90.00
_cell.angle_gamma   90.00
#
_symmetry.space_group_name_H-M   'P 1'
#
loop_
_entity.id
_entity.type
_entity.pdbx_description
1 polymer ?
#
loop_
_entity_poly.entity_id
_entity_poly.type
_entity_poly.pdbx_seq_one_letter_code
_entity_poly.pdbx_strand_id
1 'polypeptide(L)' 'MKMRMKLPEMSSGNWLFWGIITWIGIVFIWIGVLERFAPVWVSVIIGFLAFLAIFRKGPRPTEKEEEEE' A
#
# COMPACT_ATOMS: atom_id res chain seq x y z
N MET A 1 -30.76 -6.79 -4.38
CA MET A 1 -30.27 -5.88 -3.33
C MET A 1 -28.74 -6.02 -3.28
N LYS A 2 -28.00 -5.10 -3.93
CA LYS A 2 -26.54 -5.20 -4.06
C LYS A 2 -25.93 -4.56 -2.81
N MET A 3 -25.60 -5.37 -1.81
CA MET A 3 -24.97 -4.90 -0.57
C MET A 3 -23.60 -4.33 -0.93
N ARG A 4 -23.52 -3.01 -1.14
CA ARG A 4 -22.24 -2.32 -1.29
C ARG A 4 -21.63 -2.27 0.11
N MET A 5 -20.74 -3.22 0.40
CA MET A 5 -19.83 -3.08 1.54
C MET A 5 -19.02 -1.81 1.30
N LYS A 6 -19.39 -0.71 1.97
CA LYS A 6 -18.52 0.45 2.09
C LYS A 6 -17.35 0.00 2.96
N LEU A 7 -16.19 -0.18 2.34
CA LEU A 7 -14.97 -0.39 3.10
C LEU A 7 -14.78 0.84 4.01
N PRO A 8 -14.38 0.67 5.27
CA PRO A 8 -14.12 1.79 6.16
C PRO A 8 -13.11 2.72 5.48
N GLU A 9 -13.45 4.01 5.43
CA GLU A 9 -12.63 5.01 4.76
C GLU A 9 -11.31 5.15 5.54
N MET A 10 -10.19 4.91 4.85
CA MET A 10 -8.87 5.06 5.43
C MET A 10 -8.32 6.44 5.07
N SER A 11 -7.94 7.21 6.09
CA SER A 11 -7.17 8.45 5.91
C SER A 11 -5.91 8.22 5.07
N SER A 12 -5.52 9.22 4.27
CA SER A 12 -4.30 9.24 3.48
C SER A 12 -3.04 8.90 4.29
N GLY A 13 -3.00 9.26 5.58
CA GLY A 13 -1.91 8.89 6.48
C GLY A 13 -1.83 7.38 6.76
N ASN A 14 -2.99 6.73 6.87
CA ASN A 14 -3.06 5.28 7.07
C ASN A 14 -2.62 4.53 5.80
N TRP A 15 -2.99 5.04 4.61
CA TRP A 15 -2.49 4.54 3.33
C TRP A 15 -0.97 4.59 3.21
N LEU A 16 -0.36 5.72 3.61
CA LEU A 16 1.08 5.88 3.62
C LEU A 16 1.75 4.90 4.58
N PHE A 17 1.22 4.77 5.80
CA PHE A 17 1.72 3.84 6.82
C PHE A 17 1.72 2.40 6.31
N TRP A 18 0.57 1.90 5.81
CA TRP A 18 0.45 0.54 5.29
C TRP A 18 1.31 0.29 4.04
N GLY A 19 1.45 1.30 3.19
CA GLY A 19 2.36 1.26 2.06
C GLY A 19 3.82 1.07 2.51
N ILE A 20 4.29 1.87 3.47
CA ILE A 20 5.67 1.78 3.98
C ILE A 20 5.89 0.44 4.68
N ILE A 21 4.95 -0.02 5.51
CA ILE A 21 5.03 -1.32 6.17
C ILE A 21 5.10 -2.47 5.16
N THR A 22 4.28 -2.40 4.09
CA THR A 22 4.31 -3.40 3.03
C THR A 22 5.67 -3.40 2.30
N TRP A 23 6.20 -2.22 2.00
CA TRP A 23 7.52 -2.10 1.37
C TRP A 23 8.63 -2.70 2.24
N ILE A 24 8.69 -2.33 3.52
CA ILE A 24 9.67 -2.89 4.47
C ILE A 24 9.50 -4.40 4.60
N GLY A 25 8.26 -4.89 4.69
CA GLY A 25 7.96 -6.32 4.74
C GLY A 25 8.48 -7.07 3.51
N ILE A 26 8.28 -6.53 2.31
CA ILE A 26 8.81 -7.11 1.06
C ILE A 26 10.34 -7.18 1.11
N VAL A 27 11.01 -6.11 1.56
CA VAL A 27 12.48 -6.08 1.66
C VAL A 27 12.97 -7.15 2.65
N PHE A 28 12.35 -7.28 3.83
CA PHE A 28 12.75 -8.30 4.80
C PHE A 28 12.48 -9.73 4.33
N ILE A 29 11.32 -9.99 3.72
CA ILE A 29 11.02 -11.29 3.12
C ILE A 29 12.04 -11.62 2.03
N TRP A 30 12.45 -10.62 1.25
CA TRP A 30 13.44 -10.82 0.20
C TRP A 30 14.80 -11.21 0.74
N ILE A 31 15.29 -10.50 1.76
CA ILE A 31 16.57 -10.83 2.41
C ILE A 31 16.51 -12.26 2.99
N GLY A 32 15.39 -12.64 3.62
CA GLY A 32 15.25 -13.95 4.24
C GLY A 32 15.07 -15.13 3.28
N VAL A 33 14.47 -14.91 2.10
CA VAL A 33 14.02 -16.01 1.22
C VAL A 33 14.66 -15.95 -0.17
N LEU A 34 14.82 -14.75 -0.74
CA LEU A 34 15.11 -14.54 -2.17
C LEU A 34 16.50 -13.97 -2.44
N GLU A 35 17.27 -13.58 -1.42
CA GLU A 35 18.62 -13.01 -1.58
C GLU A 35 19.56 -13.93 -2.37
N ARG A 36 19.43 -15.25 -2.20
CA ARG A 36 20.23 -16.23 -2.96
C ARG A 36 19.87 -16.31 -4.44
N PHE A 37 18.67 -15.89 -4.83
CA PHE A 37 18.16 -16.02 -6.20
C PHE A 37 18.19 -14.69 -6.97
N ALA A 38 18.01 -13.58 -6.27
CA ALA A 38 17.95 -12.26 -6.90
C ALA A 38 18.51 -11.17 -5.96
N PRO A 39 19.23 -10.18 -6.51
CA PRO A 39 19.81 -9.10 -5.73
C PRO A 39 18.77 -8.27 -4.95
N VAL A 40 19.19 -7.70 -3.82
CA VAL A 40 18.32 -6.90 -2.92
C VAL A 40 17.68 -5.70 -3.62
N TRP A 41 18.32 -5.10 -4.63
CA TRP A 41 17.75 -3.97 -5.37
C TRP A 41 16.44 -4.32 -6.10
N VAL A 42 16.23 -5.60 -6.45
CA VAL A 42 14.99 -6.06 -7.08
C VAL A 42 13.82 -5.98 -6.08
N SER A 43 14.08 -6.26 -4.80
CA SER A 43 13.09 -6.13 -3.72
C SER A 43 12.63 -4.69 -3.54
N VAL A 44 13.54 -3.72 -3.73
CA VAL A 44 13.25 -2.29 -3.63
C VAL A 44 12.30 -1.87 -4.75
N ILE A 45 12.54 -2.32 -5.98
CA ILE A 45 11.66 -2.02 -7.12
C ILE A 45 10.28 -2.64 -6.92
N ILE A 46 10.22 -3.91 -6.51
CA ILE A 46 8.94 -4.61 -6.30
C ILE A 46 8.16 -3.99 -5.14
N GLY A 47 8.85 -3.65 -4.06
CA GLY A 47 8.26 -2.95 -2.92
C GLY A 47 7.74 -1.57 -3.29
N PHE A 48 8.46 -0.83 -4.13
CA PHE A 48 8.00 0.46 -4.64
C PHE A 48 6.77 0.32 -5.56
N LEU A 49 6.74 -0.69 -6.43
CA LEU A 49 5.56 -0.98 -7.26
C LEU A 49 4.35 -1.39 -6.42
N ALA A 50 4.55 -2.19 -5.37
CA ALA A 50 3.49 -2.56 -4.42
C ALA A 50 2.98 -1.32 -3.66
N PHE A 51 3.87 -0.45 -3.21
CA PHE A 51 3.54 0.83 -2.60
C PHE A 51 2.68 1.69 -3.54
N LEU A 52 3.08 1.85 -4.81
CA LEU A 52 2.30 2.60 -5.80
C LEU A 52 0.94 1.95 -6.09
N ALA A 53 0.86 0.61 -6.11
CA ALA A 53 -0.38 -0.10 -6.31
C ALA A 53 -1.35 0.13 -5.15
N ILE A 54 -0.85 0.10 -3.91
CA ILE A 54 -1.56 0.49 -2.70
C ILE A 54 -2.03 1.94 -2.86
N PHE A 55 -1.12 2.89 -3.08
CA PHE A 55 -1.45 4.30 -3.17
C PHE A 55 -2.45 4.66 -4.29
N ARG A 56 -2.45 3.91 -5.40
CA ARG A 56 -3.35 4.17 -6.54
C ARG A 56 -4.69 3.44 -6.47
N LYS A 57 -4.72 2.20 -5.94
CA LYS A 57 -5.95 1.40 -5.86
C LYS A 57 -6.63 1.47 -4.50
N GLY A 58 -6.07 2.20 -3.57
CA GLY A 58 -6.66 2.35 -2.27
C GLY A 58 -8.01 3.05 -2.27
N PRO A 59 -9.00 2.62 -1.47
CA PRO A 59 -10.14 3.44 -1.12
C PRO A 59 -9.65 4.79 -0.60
N ARG A 60 -9.64 5.78 -1.49
CA ARG A 60 -9.43 7.17 -1.12
C ARG A 60 -10.69 7.65 -0.40
N PRO A 61 -10.56 8.49 0.64
CA PRO A 61 -11.70 9.28 1.09
C PRO A 61 -12.24 9.98 -0.15
N THR A 62 -13.53 9.83 -0.42
CA THR A 62 -14.16 10.67 -1.43
C THR A 62 -14.05 12.08 -0.87
N GLU A 63 -13.51 13.04 -1.63
CA GLU A 63 -13.40 14.46 -1.26
C GLU A 63 -14.81 15.11 -1.10
N LYS A 64 -15.70 14.51 -0.32
CA LYS A 64 -17.10 14.90 -0.15
C LYS A 64 -17.39 15.51 1.21
N GLU A 65 -16.41 15.62 2.10
CA GLU A 65 -16.63 16.17 3.45
C GLU A 65 -15.66 17.29 3.85
N GLU A 66 -14.80 17.79 2.93
CA GLU A 66 -13.91 18.94 3.22
C GLU A 66 -14.41 20.29 2.60
N GLU A 67 -15.62 20.34 2.01
CA GLU A 67 -16.25 21.59 1.52
C GLU A 67 -17.37 22.14 2.44
N GLU A 68 -17.56 21.59 3.64
CA GLU A 68 -18.47 22.15 4.65
C GLU A 68 -17.71 22.51 5.94
N GLU A 69 -16.88 23.55 5.89
CA GLU A 69 -16.70 24.55 6.98
C GLU A 69 -16.03 25.83 6.46
#